data_AF-A0A8J6JEQ9-F1
#
_entry.id   AF-A0A8J6JEQ9-F1
#
_cell.length_a   1.000
_cell.length_b   1.000
_cell.length_c   1.000
_cell.angle_alpha   90.00
_cell.angle_beta   90.00
_cell.angle_gamma   90.00
#
_symmetry.space_group_name_H-M   'P 1'
#
loop_
_entity.id
_entity.type
_entity.pdbx_description
1 polymer ?
#
loop_
_entity_poly.entity_id
_entity_poly.type
_entity_poly.pdbx_seq_one_letter_code
_entity_poly.pdbx_strand_id
1 'polypeptide(L)'
;MDTKELDQFRRHWDALFDVFPAARQAAVAEMGAAVRRDLDANILSQGVDDLFCHVRNSQRLALGSKGGYAAIRAEAMPFHDRFGKRKTWKGKTVSGRMVTRWLERGHGARRPSGKDKRYRARIVGAGVSGRGAYVKGHLFYSWTKLKAWEHARRAADKVLSRLADEIDY
;
A
#
# COMPACT_ATOMS: atom_id res chain seq x y z
N MET A 1 4.01 -5.11 14.63
CA MET A 1 3.26 -6.37 14.56
C MET A 1 3.85 -7.24 15.63
N ASP A 2 3.03 -7.61 16.62
CA ASP A 2 3.45 -8.56 17.64
C ASP A 2 3.47 -9.95 17.01
N THR A 3 4.62 -10.62 17.07
CA THR A 3 4.77 -11.97 16.52
C THR A 3 3.99 -13.00 17.34
N LYS A 4 3.72 -12.71 18.63
CA LYS A 4 3.01 -13.64 19.52
C LYS A 4 1.57 -13.87 19.10
N GLU A 5 0.85 -12.82 18.70
CA GLU A 5 -0.55 -12.93 18.26
C GLU A 5 -0.67 -13.74 16.96
N LEU A 6 0.29 -13.56 16.04
CA LEU A 6 0.36 -14.34 14.81
C LEU A 6 0.64 -15.83 15.10
N ASP A 7 1.56 -16.11 16.02
CA ASP A 7 1.88 -17.48 16.42
C ASP A 7 0.68 -18.15 17.10
N GLN A 8 -0.06 -17.44 17.95
CA GLN A 8 -1.30 -17.96 18.55
C GLN A 8 -2.38 -18.25 17.50
N PHE A 9 -2.61 -17.31 16.57
CA PHE A 9 -3.53 -17.52 15.46
C PHE A 9 -3.16 -18.75 14.64
N ARG A 10 -1.87 -18.90 14.31
CA ARG A 10 -1.38 -20.06 13.56
C ARG A 10 -1.62 -21.36 14.31
N ARG A 11 -1.25 -21.43 15.60
CA ARG A 11 -1.46 -22.61 16.44
C ARG A 11 -2.91 -23.02 16.55
N HIS A 12 -3.82 -22.04 16.61
CA HIS A 12 -5.26 -22.31 16.69
C HIS A 12 -5.78 -23.05 15.45
N TRP A 13 -5.24 -22.72 14.26
CA TRP A 13 -5.67 -23.29 12.99
C TRP A 13 -4.73 -24.36 12.42
N ASP A 14 -3.64 -24.70 13.10
CA ASP A 14 -2.61 -25.64 12.59
C ASP A 14 -3.24 -27.01 12.26
N ALA A 15 -4.13 -27.53 13.09
CA ALA A 15 -4.80 -28.80 12.83
C ALA A 15 -5.70 -28.76 11.58
N LEU A 16 -6.39 -27.64 11.32
CA LEU A 16 -7.13 -27.43 10.07
C LEU A 16 -6.18 -27.36 8.86
N PHE A 17 -5.01 -26.75 9.01
CA PHE A 17 -4.02 -26.66 7.93
C PHE A 17 -3.38 -28.01 7.61
N ASP A 18 -3.24 -28.90 8.59
CA ASP A 18 -2.74 -30.25 8.38
C ASP A 18 -3.74 -31.09 7.59
N VAL A 19 -5.03 -30.97 7.89
CA VAL A 19 -6.10 -31.69 7.18
C VAL A 19 -6.38 -31.08 5.80
N PHE A 20 -6.40 -29.75 5.69
CA PHE A 20 -6.72 -29.04 4.47
C PHE A 20 -5.69 -27.92 4.17
N PRO A 21 -4.55 -28.26 3.53
CA PRO A 21 -3.49 -27.29 3.22
C PRO A 21 -3.94 -26.12 2.34
N ALA A 22 -5.00 -26.31 1.54
CA ALA A 22 -5.58 -25.24 0.73
C ALA A 22 -6.27 -24.14 1.59
N ALA A 23 -6.74 -24.47 2.80
CA ALA A 23 -7.28 -23.50 3.76
C ALA A 23 -6.27 -22.39 4.05
N ARG A 24 -5.00 -22.75 4.20
CA ARG A 24 -3.92 -21.79 4.45
C ARG A 24 -3.76 -20.78 3.32
N GLN A 25 -3.80 -21.26 2.08
CA GLN A 25 -3.69 -20.39 0.91
C GLN A 25 -4.91 -19.47 0.79
N ALA A 26 -6.11 -19.98 1.06
CA ALA A 26 -7.33 -19.19 1.09
C ALA A 26 -7.28 -18.10 2.18
N ALA A 27 -6.86 -18.45 3.40
CA ALA A 27 -6.73 -17.51 4.51
C ALA A 27 -5.75 -16.39 4.16
N VAL A 28 -4.56 -16.73 3.66
CA VAL A 28 -3.53 -15.73 3.32
C VAL A 28 -3.94 -14.85 2.14
N ALA A 29 -4.67 -15.40 1.16
CA ALA A 29 -5.25 -14.60 0.09
C ALA A 29 -6.24 -13.56 0.64
N GLU A 30 -7.12 -13.97 1.54
CA GLU A 30 -8.14 -13.11 2.16
C GLU A 30 -7.55 -12.08 3.13
N MET A 31 -6.52 -12.46 3.89
CA MET A 31 -5.70 -11.53 4.66
C MET A 31 -5.16 -10.41 3.78
N GLY A 32 -4.52 -10.80 2.66
CA GLY A 32 -3.96 -9.86 1.70
C GLY A 32 -5.01 -8.94 1.06
N ALA A 33 -6.16 -9.50 0.70
CA ALA A 33 -7.28 -8.76 0.13
C ALA A 33 -7.88 -7.75 1.14
N ALA A 34 -7.98 -8.12 2.41
CA ALA A 34 -8.46 -7.24 3.47
C ALA A 34 -7.52 -6.06 3.71
N VAL A 35 -6.21 -6.32 3.84
CA VAL A 35 -5.20 -5.25 3.96
C VAL A 35 -5.18 -4.37 2.72
N ARG A 36 -5.42 -4.93 1.54
CA ARG A 36 -5.53 -4.16 0.30
C ARG A 36 -6.74 -3.22 0.31
N ARG A 37 -7.91 -3.69 0.76
CA ARG A 37 -9.10 -2.83 0.90
C ARG A 37 -8.86 -1.66 1.85
N ASP A 38 -8.20 -1.91 2.98
CA ASP A 38 -7.82 -0.86 3.92
C ASP A 38 -6.79 0.12 3.32
N LEU A 39 -5.82 -0.39 2.56
CA LEU A 39 -4.86 0.45 1.83
C LEU A 39 -5.56 1.38 0.83
N ASP A 40 -6.51 0.86 0.05
CA ASP A 40 -7.25 1.67 -0.93
C ASP A 40 -8.09 2.76 -0.24
N ALA A 41 -8.68 2.46 0.91
CA ALA A 41 -9.39 3.44 1.75
C ALA A 41 -8.44 4.50 2.34
N ASN A 42 -7.24 4.10 2.77
CA ASN A 42 -6.23 5.02 3.27
C ASN A 42 -5.66 5.93 2.17
N ILE A 43 -5.49 5.43 0.94
CA ILE A 43 -5.06 6.28 -0.19
C ILE A 43 -6.04 7.43 -0.40
N LEU A 44 -7.35 7.15 -0.38
CA LEU A 44 -8.38 8.16 -0.56
C LEU A 44 -8.49 9.13 0.64
N SER A 45 -8.55 8.59 1.85
CA SER A 45 -8.74 9.40 3.07
C SER A 45 -7.55 10.31 3.39
N GLN A 46 -6.34 9.92 2.98
CA GLN A 46 -5.14 10.75 3.17
C GLN A 46 -4.99 11.86 2.12
N GLY A 47 -5.96 12.01 1.21
CA GLY A 47 -6.02 13.11 0.25
C GLY A 47 -5.07 12.95 -0.94
N VAL A 48 -4.74 11.71 -1.32
CA VAL A 48 -4.09 11.46 -2.61
C VAL A 48 -5.12 11.71 -3.71
N ASP A 49 -4.81 12.63 -4.62
CA ASP A 49 -5.61 12.84 -5.83
C ASP A 49 -5.43 11.64 -6.77
N ASP A 50 -6.30 10.65 -6.58
CA ASP A 50 -6.30 9.38 -7.32
C ASP A 50 -7.58 9.20 -8.14
N LEU A 51 -8.02 10.28 -8.81
CA LEU A 51 -9.24 10.32 -9.63
C LEU A 51 -9.27 9.22 -10.71
N PHE A 52 -8.11 8.96 -11.34
CA PHE A 52 -7.95 7.93 -12.37
C PHE A 52 -7.47 6.58 -11.82
N CYS A 53 -7.51 6.40 -10.49
CA CYS A 53 -7.11 5.17 -9.80
C CYS A 53 -5.68 4.69 -10.12
N HIS A 54 -4.77 5.57 -10.55
CA HIS A 54 -3.40 5.16 -10.89
C HIS A 54 -2.65 4.56 -9.70
N VAL A 55 -2.79 5.19 -8.53
CA VAL A 55 -2.10 4.76 -7.30
C VAL A 55 -2.72 3.46 -6.80
N ARG A 56 -4.05 3.40 -6.68
CA ARG A 56 -4.75 2.17 -6.27
C ARG A 56 -4.54 1.02 -7.25
N ASN A 57 -4.72 1.22 -8.56
CA ASN A 57 -4.56 0.14 -9.55
C ASN A 57 -3.12 -0.39 -9.63
N SER A 58 -2.13 0.45 -9.31
CA SER A 58 -0.73 -0.02 -9.27
C SER A 58 -0.43 -0.94 -8.09
N GLN A 59 -1.24 -0.91 -7.02
CA GLN A 59 -1.04 -1.81 -5.91
C GLN A 59 -1.45 -3.20 -6.40
N ARG A 60 -0.55 -4.18 -6.30
CA ARG A 60 -0.85 -5.58 -6.62
C ARG A 60 -0.67 -6.44 -5.40
N LEU A 61 -1.65 -7.29 -5.14
CA LEU A 61 -1.54 -8.36 -4.16
C LEU A 61 -0.71 -9.50 -4.79
N ALA A 62 0.39 -9.86 -4.13
CA ALA A 62 1.25 -10.97 -4.47
C ALA A 62 1.22 -11.99 -3.33
N LEU A 63 0.95 -13.24 -3.66
CA LEU A 63 0.94 -14.35 -2.71
C LEU A 63 2.25 -15.14 -2.84
N GLY A 64 2.83 -15.50 -1.70
CA GLY A 64 3.96 -16.42 -1.64
C GLY A 64 3.51 -17.86 -1.88
N SER A 65 4.47 -18.71 -2.27
CA SER A 65 4.23 -20.14 -2.49
C SER A 65 3.53 -20.80 -1.31
N LYS A 66 2.56 -21.67 -1.59
CA LYS A 66 1.79 -22.46 -0.60
C LYS A 66 1.10 -21.62 0.49
N GLY A 67 0.76 -20.36 0.21
CA GLY A 67 0.15 -19.47 1.21
C GLY A 67 1.11 -19.11 2.35
N GLY A 68 2.41 -18.95 2.06
CA GLY A 68 3.38 -18.56 3.09
C GLY A 68 3.23 -17.11 3.55
N TYR A 69 2.89 -16.20 2.65
CA TYR A 69 2.69 -14.78 2.95
C TYR A 69 1.87 -14.08 1.87
N ALA A 70 1.29 -12.93 2.22
CA ALA A 70 0.70 -11.99 1.29
C ALA A 70 1.46 -10.67 1.33
N ALA A 71 1.72 -10.07 0.17
CA ALA A 71 2.41 -8.79 0.06
C ALA A 71 1.73 -7.89 -0.95
N ILE A 72 1.62 -6.59 -0.63
CA ILE A 72 1.15 -5.58 -1.57
C ILE A 72 2.36 -4.87 -2.17
N ARG A 73 2.46 -4.84 -3.50
CA ARG A 73 3.58 -4.25 -4.22
C ARG A 73 3.07 -3.24 -5.24
N ALA A 74 3.72 -2.07 -5.31
CA ALA A 74 3.45 -1.10 -6.36
C ALA A 74 4.12 -1.54 -7.67
N GLU A 75 3.31 -1.83 -8.69
CA GLU A 75 3.77 -2.19 -10.03
C GLU A 75 4.17 -0.97 -10.87
N ALA A 76 4.70 -1.23 -12.07
CA ALA A 76 5.02 -0.17 -13.01
C ALA A 76 3.73 0.56 -13.44
N MET A 77 3.68 1.87 -13.21
CA MET A 77 2.59 2.70 -13.69
C MET A 77 2.90 3.17 -15.12
N PRO A 78 1.91 3.22 -16.04
CA PRO A 78 2.10 3.60 -17.43
C PRO A 78 2.19 5.13 -17.59
N PHE A 79 3.14 5.77 -16.90
CA PHE A 79 3.33 7.22 -17.03
C PHE A 79 4.08 7.55 -18.30
N HIS A 80 3.30 7.79 -19.35
CA HIS A 80 3.76 8.38 -20.58
C HIS A 80 3.57 9.90 -20.54
N ASP A 81 4.44 10.64 -21.22
CA ASP A 81 4.18 12.03 -21.56
C ASP A 81 3.18 12.11 -22.72
N ARG A 82 2.83 13.34 -23.13
CA ARG A 82 1.91 13.59 -24.25
C ARG A 82 2.40 13.06 -25.61
N PHE A 83 3.63 12.57 -25.69
CA PHE A 83 4.26 12.01 -26.89
C PHE A 83 4.53 10.51 -26.75
N GLY A 84 3.94 9.84 -25.74
CA GLY A 84 4.11 8.41 -25.50
C GLY A 84 5.45 8.04 -24.85
N LYS A 85 6.32 8.99 -24.53
CA LYS A 85 7.62 8.69 -23.92
C LYS A 85 7.48 8.46 -22.43
N ARG A 86 8.19 7.47 -21.90
CA ARG A 86 8.21 7.19 -20.46
C ARG A 86 8.81 8.37 -19.70
N LYS A 87 8.14 8.79 -18.62
CA LYS A 87 8.68 9.83 -17.73
C LYS A 87 9.96 9.33 -17.06
N THR A 88 10.97 10.19 -17.01
CA THR A 88 12.24 9.91 -16.33
C THR A 88 12.51 10.91 -15.22
N TRP A 89 13.22 10.46 -14.19
CA TRP A 89 13.71 11.28 -13.09
C TRP A 89 15.17 10.94 -12.84
N LYS A 90 16.06 11.94 -12.89
CA LYS A 90 17.52 11.77 -12.77
C LYS A 90 18.05 10.65 -13.69
N GLY A 91 17.59 10.62 -14.94
CA GLY A 91 18.00 9.64 -15.95
C GLY A 91 17.40 8.23 -15.80
N LYS A 92 16.55 7.98 -14.78
CA LYS A 92 15.88 6.68 -14.59
C LYS A 92 14.40 6.77 -14.91
N THR A 93 13.84 5.74 -15.53
CA THR A 93 12.39 5.61 -15.73
C THR A 93 11.65 5.68 -14.39
N VAL A 94 10.64 6.52 -14.30
CA VAL A 94 9.79 6.64 -13.11
C VAL A 94 9.00 5.34 -12.93
N SER A 95 9.15 4.69 -11.78
CA SER A 95 8.42 3.47 -11.42
C SER A 95 7.30 3.76 -10.43
N GLY A 96 6.28 2.88 -10.36
CA GLY A 96 5.22 3.02 -9.36
C GLY A 96 5.75 2.96 -7.92
N ARG A 97 6.82 2.20 -7.67
CA ARG A 97 7.54 2.22 -6.37
C ARG A 97 8.12 3.60 -6.04
N MET A 98 8.64 4.33 -7.03
CA MET A 98 9.14 5.69 -6.81
C MET A 98 7.99 6.64 -6.48
N VAL A 99 6.91 6.59 -7.26
CA VAL A 99 5.74 7.45 -7.06
C VAL A 99 5.09 7.20 -5.71
N THR A 100 4.80 5.95 -5.38
CA THR A 100 4.23 5.59 -4.08
C THR A 100 5.14 5.97 -2.92
N ARG A 101 6.47 5.88 -3.05
CA ARG A 101 7.41 6.37 -2.04
C ARG A 101 7.35 7.89 -1.86
N TRP A 102 7.22 8.65 -2.94
CA TRP A 102 7.10 10.12 -2.89
C TRP A 102 5.77 10.57 -2.32
N LEU A 103 4.68 9.87 -2.65
CA LEU A 103 3.36 10.11 -2.07
C LEU A 103 3.33 9.72 -0.59
N GLU A 104 3.93 8.60 -0.22
CA GLU A 104 3.97 8.13 1.18
C GLU A 104 4.75 9.09 2.07
N ARG A 105 6.02 9.36 1.71
CA ARG A 105 6.97 10.06 2.60
C ARG A 105 7.03 11.56 2.36
N GLY A 106 6.44 12.05 1.27
CA GLY A 106 6.71 13.39 0.77
C GLY A 106 8.07 13.49 0.08
N HIS A 107 8.35 14.65 -0.49
CA HIS A 107 9.61 14.92 -1.17
C HIS A 107 9.95 16.41 -1.22
N GLY A 108 11.24 16.71 -1.32
CA GLY A 108 11.71 18.08 -1.55
C GLY A 108 11.26 18.57 -2.92
N ALA A 109 10.70 19.78 -2.95
CA ALA A 109 10.38 20.49 -4.17
C ALA A 109 11.48 21.51 -4.50
N ARG A 110 11.62 21.83 -5.78
CA ARG A 110 12.53 22.88 -6.21
C ARG A 110 12.06 24.20 -5.63
N ARG A 111 12.97 24.94 -5.00
CA ARG A 111 12.70 26.32 -4.58
C ARG A 111 12.34 27.17 -5.80
N PRO A 112 11.40 28.11 -5.66
CA PRO A 112 11.19 29.10 -6.70
C PRO A 112 12.50 29.81 -7.03
N SER A 113 12.75 30.06 -8.32
CA SER A 113 14.04 30.60 -8.77
C SER A 113 14.29 32.04 -8.32
N GLY A 114 13.25 32.77 -7.91
CA GLY A 114 13.33 34.16 -7.43
C GLY A 114 13.86 35.17 -8.45
N LYS A 115 14.05 34.77 -9.72
CA LYS A 115 14.68 35.60 -10.76
C LYS A 115 13.83 36.77 -11.22
N ASP A 116 12.51 36.68 -11.05
CA ASP A 116 11.58 37.75 -11.37
C ASP A 116 11.09 38.41 -10.09
N LYS A 117 11.32 39.73 -9.97
CA LYS A 117 10.92 40.56 -8.83
C LYS A 117 9.40 40.59 -8.62
N ARG A 118 8.60 40.29 -9.67
CA ARG A 118 7.14 40.23 -9.59
C ARG A 118 6.62 38.84 -9.27
N TYR A 119 7.48 37.81 -9.30
CA TYR A 119 7.06 36.45 -9.08
C TYR A 119 6.72 36.22 -7.60
N ARG A 120 5.45 35.93 -7.33
CA ARG A 120 4.98 35.43 -6.04
C ARG A 120 4.70 33.94 -6.16
N ALA A 121 5.43 33.12 -5.40
CA ALA A 121 5.21 31.68 -5.39
C ALA A 121 3.82 31.38 -4.84
N ARG A 122 2.96 30.73 -5.63
CA ARG A 122 1.66 30.20 -5.18
C ARG A 122 1.84 28.86 -4.44
N ILE A 123 2.66 28.85 -3.40
CA ILE A 123 2.83 27.69 -2.51
C ILE A 123 1.90 27.89 -1.33
N VAL A 124 0.68 27.38 -1.44
CA VAL A 124 -0.37 27.47 -0.41
C VAL A 124 -0.38 26.15 0.35
N GLY A 125 0.26 26.13 1.53
CA GLY A 125 0.37 24.94 2.38
C GLY A 125 1.72 24.82 3.09
N ALA A 126 1.78 23.93 4.09
CA ALA A 126 2.89 23.70 5.04
C ALA A 126 4.25 23.24 4.43
N GLY A 127 4.56 23.66 3.21
CA GLY A 127 5.67 23.22 2.39
C GLY A 127 6.79 24.24 2.23
N VAL A 128 6.83 25.33 2.98
CA VAL A 128 8.00 26.24 2.99
C VAL A 128 8.53 26.30 4.41
N SER A 129 9.45 25.38 4.74
CA SER A 129 10.30 25.57 5.92
C SER A 129 11.52 26.38 5.50
N GLY A 130 12.23 27.01 6.44
CA GLY A 130 13.48 27.73 6.18
C GLY A 130 14.55 26.92 5.41
N ARG A 131 14.36 25.60 5.26
CA ARG A 131 15.24 24.66 4.56
C ARG A 131 14.85 24.32 3.12
N GLY A 132 13.67 24.72 2.60
CA GLY A 132 13.27 24.35 1.23
C GLY A 132 11.76 24.37 0.97
N ALA A 133 11.40 24.25 -0.32
CA ALA A 133 10.04 23.86 -0.69
C ALA A 133 9.89 22.34 -0.47
N TYR A 134 8.78 21.88 0.10
CA TYR A 134 8.55 20.49 0.48
C TYR A 134 7.10 20.09 0.21
N VAL A 135 6.91 18.93 -0.41
CA VAL A 135 5.60 18.31 -0.62
C VAL A 135 5.35 17.32 0.51
N LYS A 136 4.30 17.56 1.29
CA LYS A 136 3.88 16.69 2.40
C LYS A 136 3.56 15.27 1.90
N GLY A 137 3.95 14.27 2.67
CA GLY A 137 3.55 12.88 2.45
C GLY A 137 2.16 12.56 3.00
N HIS A 138 1.50 11.57 2.40
CA HIS A 138 0.17 11.12 2.74
C HIS A 138 0.16 9.96 3.74
N LEU A 139 1.29 9.26 3.94
CA LEU A 139 1.44 8.22 4.97
C LEU A 139 0.44 7.07 4.89
N PHE A 140 -0.17 6.80 3.73
CA PHE A 140 -1.22 5.79 3.58
C PHE A 140 -0.73 4.36 3.89
N TYR A 141 0.52 3.99 3.58
CA TYR A 141 1.06 2.69 4.00
C TYR A 141 1.28 2.65 5.50
N SER A 142 1.75 3.75 6.09
CA SER A 142 1.99 3.86 7.52
C SER A 142 0.70 3.67 8.31
N TRP A 143 -0.40 4.30 7.87
CA TRP A 143 -1.73 4.12 8.46
C TRP A 143 -2.26 2.70 8.29
N THR A 144 -2.16 2.14 7.08
CA THR A 144 -2.58 0.75 6.80
C THR A 144 -1.83 -0.23 7.70
N LYS A 145 -0.51 -0.04 7.89
CA LYS A 145 0.33 -0.92 8.70
C LYS A 145 -0.12 -1.00 10.17
N LEU A 146 -0.73 0.04 10.72
CA LEU A 146 -1.22 0.05 12.10
C LEU A 146 -2.37 -0.93 12.32
N LYS A 147 -3.26 -1.06 11.32
CA LYS A 147 -4.47 -1.90 11.39
C LYS A 147 -4.39 -3.18 10.56
N ALA A 148 -3.29 -3.37 9.84
CA ALA A 148 -3.13 -4.48 8.90
C ALA A 148 -3.35 -5.84 9.56
N TRP A 149 -2.84 -6.05 10.78
CA TRP A 149 -3.02 -7.32 11.48
C TRP A 149 -4.46 -7.58 11.88
N GLU A 150 -5.14 -6.58 12.46
CA GLU A 150 -6.54 -6.70 12.87
C GLU A 150 -7.45 -7.05 11.67
N HIS A 151 -7.30 -6.32 10.56
CA HIS A 151 -8.08 -6.57 9.35
C HIS A 151 -7.74 -7.92 8.70
N ALA A 152 -6.45 -8.28 8.65
CA ALA A 152 -6.02 -9.56 8.12
C ALA A 152 -6.58 -10.73 8.93
N ARG A 153 -6.39 -10.70 10.25
CA ARG A 153 -6.86 -11.74 11.17
C ARG A 153 -8.37 -11.92 11.05
N ARG A 154 -9.14 -10.85 11.13
CA ARG A 154 -10.62 -10.93 11.05
C ARG A 154 -11.10 -11.54 9.73
N ALA A 155 -10.42 -11.23 8.62
CA ALA A 155 -10.74 -11.81 7.32
C ALA A 155 -10.37 -13.30 7.24
N ALA A 156 -9.21 -13.67 7.78
CA ALA A 156 -8.77 -15.06 7.84
C ALA A 156 -9.68 -15.91 8.72
N ASP A 157 -9.99 -15.46 9.94
CA ASP A 157 -10.88 -16.13 10.88
C ASP A 157 -12.23 -16.44 10.22
N LYS A 158 -12.83 -15.48 9.53
CA LYS A 158 -14.11 -15.67 8.83
C LYS A 158 -14.07 -16.79 7.79
N VAL A 159 -12.98 -16.88 7.04
CA VAL A 159 -12.82 -17.86 5.96
C VAL A 159 -12.52 -19.24 6.53
N LEU A 160 -11.66 -19.30 7.56
CA LEU A 160 -11.29 -20.54 8.22
C LEU A 160 -12.44 -21.14 9.01
N SER A 161 -13.24 -20.34 9.72
CA SER A 161 -14.45 -20.81 10.39
C SER A 161 -15.44 -21.42 9.39
N ARG A 162 -15.69 -20.74 8.25
CA ARG A 162 -16.55 -21.30 7.20
C ARG A 162 -16.02 -22.64 6.67
N LEU A 163 -14.72 -22.72 6.42
CA LEU A 163 -14.10 -23.94 5.93
C LEU A 163 -14.13 -25.07 6.97
N ALA A 164 -14.00 -24.76 8.26
CA ALA A 164 -14.13 -25.71 9.35
C ALA A 164 -15.56 -26.26 9.45
N ASP A 165 -16.56 -25.36 9.38
CA ASP A 165 -17.98 -25.74 9.37
C ASP A 165 -18.31 -26.65 8.17
N GLU A 166 -17.71 -26.42 7.00
CA GLU A 166 -17.94 -27.22 5.78
C GLU A 166 -17.36 -28.64 5.85
N ILE A 167 -16.38 -28.89 6.71
CA ILE A 167 -15.71 -30.20 6.84
C ILE A 167 -16.05 -30.90 8.16
N ASP A 168 -17.06 -30.43 8.88
CA ASP A 168 -17.47 -30.91 10.22
C ASP A 168 -16.29 -31.01 11.20
N TYR A 169 -15.41 -30.00 11.21
CA TYR A 169 -14.28 -29.88 12.12
C TYR A 169 -14.62 -29.09 13.40
#